data_AF-A0A6A4Y3J3-F1
#
_entry.id   AF-A0A6A4Y3J3-F1
#
_cell.length_a   1.000
_cell.length_b   1.000
_cell.length_c   1.000
_cell.angle_alpha   90.00
_cell.angle_beta   90.00
_cell.angle_gamma   90.00
#
_symmetry.space_group_name_H-M   'P 1'
#
loop_
_entity.id
_entity.type
_entity.pdbx_description
1 polymer ?
#
loop_
_entity_poly.entity_id
_entity_poly.type
_entity_poly.pdbx_seq_one_letter_code
_entity_poly.pdbx_strand_id
1 'polypeptide(L)'
;MAKPFLTGEDLKMCFSLFCCVYGIGTLSMPANYAKVGYTWATAALVFMAAVNIYGTICISKVLLVAPKSVRTFSDLGHFCMGSFGR
;
A
#
# COMPACT_ATOMS: atom_id res chain seq x y z
N MET A 1 -11.09 27.39 2.04
CA MET A 1 -11.28 26.75 3.36
C MET A 1 -10.08 25.85 3.59
N ALA A 2 -9.17 26.20 4.51
CA ALA A 2 -7.99 25.38 4.78
C ALA A 2 -8.47 24.08 5.43
N LYS A 3 -8.43 22.98 4.67
CA LYS A 3 -8.75 21.65 5.18
C LYS A 3 -7.58 21.27 6.11
N PRO A 4 -7.84 20.90 7.37
CA PRO A 4 -6.77 20.47 8.27
C PRO A 4 -6.00 19.33 7.60
N PHE A 5 -4.68 19.41 7.60
CA PHE A 5 -3.79 18.47 6.91
C PHE A 5 -3.90 17.04 7.47
N LEU A 6 -4.35 16.90 8.72
CA LEU A 6 -4.57 15.64 9.40
C LEU A 6 -5.73 15.78 10.39
N THR A 7 -6.83 15.04 10.18
CA THR A 7 -7.91 14.91 11.16
C THR A 7 -7.69 13.70 12.07
N GLY A 8 -8.37 13.66 13.21
CA GLY A 8 -8.30 12.51 14.14
C GLY A 8 -8.77 11.20 13.50
N GLU A 9 -9.69 11.25 12.53
CA GLU A 9 -10.11 10.10 11.73
C GLU A 9 -8.98 9.59 10.82
N ASP A 10 -8.22 10.49 10.19
CA ASP A 10 -7.06 10.13 9.37
C ASP A 10 -6.00 9.42 10.22
N LEU A 11 -5.77 9.88 11.46
CA LEU A 11 -4.82 9.25 12.38
C LEU A 11 -5.24 7.83 12.77
N LYS A 12 -6.54 7.61 13.01
CA LYS A 12 -7.08 6.28 13.33
C LYS A 12 -6.94 5.32 12.15
N MET A 13 -7.16 5.81 10.93
CA MET A 13 -6.94 5.06 9.70
C MET A 13 -5.47 4.71 9.49
N CYS A 14 -4.55 5.68 9.71
CA CYS A 14 -3.11 5.44 9.66
C CYS A 14 -2.67 4.35 10.66
N PHE A 15 -3.21 4.35 11.88
CA PHE A 15 -2.90 3.32 12.87
C PHE A 15 -3.42 1.94 12.46
N SER A 16 -4.63 1.88 11.89
CA SER A 16 -5.18 0.63 11.37
C SER A 16 -4.34 0.09 10.21
N LEU A 17 -3.89 0.95 9.31
CA LEU A 17 -3.01 0.58 8.21
C LEU A 17 -1.65 0.08 8.72
N PHE A 18 -1.08 0.74 9.71
CA PHE A 18 0.16 0.30 10.36
C PHE A 18 0.00 -1.11 10.94
N CYS A 19 -1.05 -1.36 11.71
CA CYS A 19 -1.32 -2.69 12.28
C CYS A 19 -1.51 -3.77 11.20
N CYS A 20 -2.18 -3.46 10.08
CA CYS A 20 -2.35 -4.40 8.98
C CYS A 20 -1.06 -4.72 8.22
N VAL A 21 -0.14 -3.75 8.08
CA VAL A 21 1.10 -3.91 7.31
C VAL A 21 2.21 -4.55 8.14
N TYR A 22 2.32 -4.21 9.42
CA TYR A 22 3.29 -4.78 10.36
C TYR A 22 2.83 -6.15 10.85
N GLY A 23 2.89 -7.15 9.96
CA GLY A 23 2.54 -8.54 10.24
C GLY A 23 3.72 -9.50 10.05
N ILE A 24 3.42 -10.71 9.58
CA ILE A 24 4.40 -11.78 9.35
C ILE A 24 5.54 -11.35 8.41
N GLY A 25 5.27 -10.41 7.50
CA GLY A 25 6.28 -9.89 6.57
C GLY A 25 7.47 -9.19 7.24
N THR A 26 7.31 -8.62 8.43
CA THR A 26 8.44 -8.00 9.16
C THR A 26 9.29 -9.05 9.85
N LEU A 27 8.73 -10.21 10.20
CA LEU A 27 9.45 -11.32 10.85
C LEU A 27 10.49 -11.97 9.92
N SER A 28 10.28 -11.92 8.60
CA SER A 28 11.22 -12.49 7.61
C SER A 28 12.36 -11.54 7.25
N MET A 29 12.26 -10.25 7.58
CA MET A 29 13.26 -9.24 7.20
C MET A 29 14.64 -9.51 7.81
N PRO A 30 14.81 -9.85 9.10
CA PRO A 30 16.14 -10.14 9.66
C PRO A 30 16.84 -11.29 8.94
N ALA A 31 16.11 -12.36 8.60
CA ALA A 31 16.65 -13.49 7.85
C ALA A 31 17.05 -13.09 6.42
N ASN A 32 16.27 -12.22 5.77
CA ASN A 32 16.58 -11.70 4.44
C ASN A 32 17.84 -10.80 4.46
N TYR A 33 17.94 -9.92 5.46
CA TYR A 33 19.10 -9.05 5.68
C TYR A 33 20.37 -9.84 6.01
N ALA A 34 20.26 -10.95 6.75
CA ALA A 34 21.39 -11.84 7.03
C ALA A 34 21.91 -12.55 5.77
N LYS A 35 21.03 -12.85 4.79
CA LYS A 35 21.41 -13.55 3.55
C LYS A 35 22.00 -12.62 2.48
N VAL A 36 21.35 -11.47 2.26
CA VAL A 36 21.68 -10.54 1.17
C VAL A 36 22.72 -9.49 1.59
N GLY A 37 22.90 -9.29 2.90
CA GLY A 37 23.75 -8.25 3.47
C GLY A 37 23.01 -6.92 3.61
N TYR A 38 23.48 -6.09 4.55
CA TYR A 38 22.77 -4.89 5.00
C TYR A 38 22.56 -3.83 3.91
N THR A 39 23.57 -3.61 3.06
CA THR A 39 23.55 -2.57 2.02
C THR A 39 22.53 -2.89 0.93
N TRP A 40 22.60 -4.10 0.36
CA TRP A 40 21.72 -4.55 -0.71
C TRP A 40 20.29 -4.76 -0.21
N ALA A 41 20.10 -5.30 0.99
CA ALA A 41 18.77 -5.46 1.57
C ALA A 41 18.08 -4.12 1.82
N THR A 42 18.80 -3.11 2.32
CA THR A 42 18.25 -1.76 2.52
C THR A 42 17.93 -1.06 1.21
N ALA A 43 18.80 -1.16 0.20
CA ALA A 43 18.53 -0.61 -1.13
C ALA A 43 17.27 -1.23 -1.75
N ALA A 44 17.14 -2.56 -1.67
CA ALA A 44 15.96 -3.28 -2.17
C ALA A 44 14.68 -2.91 -1.38
N LEU A 45 14.77 -2.79 -0.05
CA LEU A 45 13.64 -2.38 0.79
C LEU A 45 13.14 -0.99 0.41
N VAL A 46 14.05 -0.01 0.30
CA VAL A 46 13.70 1.38 -0.04
C VAL A 46 13.09 1.46 -1.44
N PHE A 47 13.67 0.74 -2.41
CA PHE A 47 13.13 0.68 -3.77
C PHE A 47 11.71 0.09 -3.79
N MET A 48 11.51 -1.06 -3.14
CA MET A 48 10.19 -1.70 -3.04
C MET A 48 9.18 -0.81 -2.30
N ALA A 49 9.60 -0.10 -1.25
CA ALA A 49 8.75 0.85 -0.56
C ALA A 49 8.32 2.00 -1.50
N ALA A 50 9.25 2.58 -2.26
CA ALA A 50 8.94 3.65 -3.20
C ALA A 50 7.94 3.21 -4.28
N VAL A 51 8.13 2.02 -4.86
CA VAL A 51 7.21 1.45 -5.86
C VAL A 51 5.81 1.20 -5.27
N ASN A 52 5.73 0.62 -4.06
CA ASN A 52 4.44 0.36 -3.41
C ASN A 52 3.71 1.65 -3.02
N ILE A 53 4.44 2.68 -2.56
CA ILE A 53 3.86 4.00 -2.26
C ILE A 53 3.28 4.61 -3.54
N TYR A 54 4.06 4.60 -4.64
CA TYR A 54 3.59 5.13 -5.93
C TYR A 54 2.35 4.38 -6.43
N GLY A 55 2.37 3.04 -6.39
CA GLY A 55 1.22 2.21 -6.76
C GLY A 55 -0.01 2.53 -5.90
N THR A 56 0.16 2.69 -4.59
CA THR A 56 -0.93 3.07 -3.68
C THR A 56 -1.53 4.42 -4.06
N ILE A 57 -0.72 5.42 -4.39
CA ILE A 57 -1.19 6.74 -4.84
C ILE A 57 -2.03 6.62 -6.13
N CYS A 58 -1.56 5.83 -7.10
CA CYS A 58 -2.31 5.58 -8.33
C CYS A 58 -3.65 4.92 -8.05
N ILE A 59 -3.67 3.89 -7.21
CA ILE A 59 -4.89 3.18 -6.81
C ILE A 59 -5.85 4.09 -6.06
N SER A 60 -5.35 4.93 -5.14
CA SER A 60 -6.18 5.92 -4.44
C SER A 60 -6.85 6.90 -5.40
N LYS A 61 -6.16 7.34 -6.45
CA LYS A 61 -6.74 8.21 -7.49
C LYS A 61 -7.85 7.50 -8.26
N VAL A 62 -7.68 6.22 -8.60
CA VAL A 62 -8.70 5.42 -9.27
C VAL A 62 -9.92 5.21 -8.35
N LEU A 63 -9.69 4.94 -7.07
CA LEU A 63 -10.76 4.76 -6.08
C LEU A 63 -11.64 6.00 -5.88
N LEU A 64 -11.14 7.20 -6.18
CA LEU A 64 -11.96 8.43 -6.14
C LEU A 64 -13.03 8.46 -7.25
N VAL A 65 -12.82 7.76 -8.35
CA VAL A 65 -13.76 7.65 -9.49
C VAL A 65 -14.52 6.32 -9.45
N ALA A 66 -14.04 5.34 -8.69
CA ALA A 66 -14.63 4.02 -8.60
C ALA A 66 -15.99 4.04 -7.87
N PRO A 67 -16.97 3.22 -8.30
CA PRO A 67 -18.23 3.06 -7.60
C PRO A 67 -18.04 2.33 -6.26
N LYS A 68 -18.93 2.56 -5.28
CA LYS A 68 -18.88 1.95 -3.94
C LYS A 68 -18.92 0.41 -3.90
N SER A 69 -19.22 -0.22 -5.04
CA SER A 69 -19.17 -1.68 -5.21
C SER A 69 -17.74 -2.22 -5.26
N VAL A 70 -16.74 -1.40 -5.59
CA VAL A 70 -15.34 -1.83 -5.68
C VAL A 70 -14.75 -1.89 -4.27
N ARG A 71 -14.46 -3.10 -3.79
CA ARG A 71 -13.89 -3.34 -2.46
C ARG A 71 -12.58 -4.11 -2.49
N THR A 72 -12.38 -4.94 -3.52
CA THR A 72 -11.17 -5.76 -3.66
C THR A 72 -10.33 -5.30 -4.85
N PHE A 73 -9.07 -5.74 -4.90
CA PHE A 73 -8.20 -5.47 -6.06
C PHE A 73 -8.72 -6.13 -7.34
N SER A 74 -9.35 -7.30 -7.27
CA SER A 74 -10.02 -7.92 -8.44
C SER A 74 -11.21 -7.09 -8.92
N ASP A 75 -12.01 -6.52 -8.02
CA ASP A 75 -13.10 -5.62 -8.43
C ASP A 75 -12.57 -4.34 -9.07
N LEU A 76 -11.44 -3.83 -8.56
CA LEU A 76 -10.77 -2.66 -9.11
C LEU A 76 -10.17 -2.97 -10.49
N GLY A 77 -9.59 -4.15 -10.67
CA GLY A 77 -9.12 -4.63 -11.97
C GLY A 77 -10.26 -4.83 -12.96
N HIS A 78 -11.41 -5.36 -12.52
CA HIS A 78 -12.62 -5.43 -13.34
C HIS A 78 -13.13 -4.04 -13.73
N PHE A 79 -13.08 -3.07 -12.82
CA PHE A 79 -13.45 -1.69 -13.11
C PHE A 79 -12.52 -1.03 -14.14
N CYS A 80 -11.21 -1.32 -14.09
CA CYS A 80 -10.23 -0.70 -14.99
C CYS A 80 -10.11 -1.40 -16.35
N MET A 81 -10.21 -2.73 -16.42
CA MET A 81 -9.89 -3.53 -17.60
C MET A 81 -11.01 -4.52 -18.00
N GLY A 82 -12.18 -4.46 -17.36
CA GLY A 82 -13.30 -5.38 -17.62
C GLY A 82 -12.98 -6.82 -17.23
N SER A 83 -13.52 -7.81 -17.96
CA SER A 83 -13.36 -9.23 -17.63
C SER A 83 -11.90 -9.73 -17.63
N PHE A 84 -10.97 -9.01 -18.26
CA PHE A 84 -9.56 -9.37 -18.31
C PHE A 84 -8.79 -8.98 -17.04
N GLY A 85 -9.35 -8.07 -16.23
CA GLY A 85 -8.73 -7.58 -15.00
C GLY A 85 -9.24 -8.25 -13.72
N ARG A 86 -10.03 -9.32 -13.82
CA ARG A 86 -10.73 -9.95 -12.69
C ARG A 86 -9.94 -11.13 -12.11
#